data_AF-A0A927B393-F1
#
_entry.id   AF-A0A927B393-F1
#
_cell.length_a   1.000
_cell.length_b   1.000
_cell.length_c   1.000
_cell.angle_alpha   90.00
_cell.angle_beta   90.00
_cell.angle_gamma   90.00
#
_symmetry.space_group_name_H-M   'P 1'
#
loop_
_entity.id
_entity.type
_entity.pdbx_description
1 polymer ?
#
loop_
_entity_poly.entity_id
_entity_poly.type
_entity_poly.pdbx_seq_one_letter_code
_entity_poly.pdbx_strand_id
1 'polypeptide(L)'
;MKAFWHDLRSHLRTDFRPDLYVATVLWAAILLAVNFSLDLEDTYIDSFQEKPLWTVLYFGLYATAYYVSVWLWTHFHSRSDIWRNRKFWLRSTFALICYSFYAGFYGHNKWSQELFNGQIYVFAYYCLHNLQSLLTIVLPLYLFYKFADPYPTNFYGMAPKRKGLVLYLQLLALMIPLITLASFQPDFLQSYPTYRDTNANEFFGVPEWLTALIYELCYGWDFVPTELLFRGFLVIGMSRVLGRGAVLPMVVWYCSIHFGRPLGEAVSSLFGGYLLGVLALSTRSIWGGLLIHIGIAWGMEIAAFLQNARS
;
A
#
# COMPACT_ATOMS: atom_id res chain seq x y z
N MET A 1 10.12 22.21 8.55
CA MET A 1 10.64 21.28 9.57
C MET A 1 9.97 21.43 10.94
N LYS A 2 9.95 22.62 11.56
CA LYS A 2 9.34 22.82 12.90
C LYS A 2 7.89 22.32 13.02
N ALA A 3 7.06 22.58 12.01
CA ALA A 3 5.68 22.12 11.97
C ALA A 3 5.53 20.58 11.92
N PHE A 4 6.44 19.88 11.22
CA PHE A 4 6.42 18.41 11.14
C PHE A 4 6.79 17.78 12.48
N TRP A 5 7.93 18.19 13.03
CA TRP A 5 8.37 17.69 14.33
C TRP A 5 7.35 18.01 15.41
N HIS A 6 6.65 19.15 15.29
CA HIS A 6 5.51 19.47 16.13
C HIS A 6 4.34 18.48 15.95
N ASP A 7 3.93 18.20 14.71
CA ASP A 7 2.81 17.29 14.41
C ASP A 7 3.09 15.85 14.87
N LEU A 8 4.29 15.31 14.57
CA LEU A 8 4.73 13.99 15.02
C LEU A 8 4.82 13.95 16.54
N ARG A 9 5.44 14.96 17.16
CA ARG A 9 5.53 15.05 18.63
C ARG A 9 4.15 15.22 19.27
N SER A 10 3.21 15.89 18.62
CA SER A 10 1.83 16.05 19.09
C SER A 10 1.07 14.72 19.03
N HIS A 11 1.21 13.96 17.94
CA HIS A 11 0.66 12.62 17.82
C HIS A 11 1.24 11.70 18.91
N LEU A 12 2.58 11.61 19.00
CA LEU A 12 3.25 10.79 20.00
C LEU A 12 2.85 11.20 21.42
N ARG A 13 2.87 12.47 21.79
CA ARG A 13 2.50 12.90 23.15
C ARG A 13 1.09 12.54 23.58
N THR A 14 0.17 12.32 22.65
CA THR A 14 -1.24 12.12 22.98
C THR A 14 -1.69 10.67 22.80
N ASP A 15 -1.14 9.94 21.83
CA ASP A 15 -1.54 8.58 21.47
C ASP A 15 -0.47 7.54 21.85
N PHE A 16 0.78 7.96 22.07
CA PHE A 16 1.85 7.03 22.43
C PHE A 16 1.62 6.48 23.83
N ARG A 17 1.52 5.17 23.89
CA ARG A 17 1.66 4.42 25.13
C ARG A 17 2.65 3.27 24.91
N PRO A 18 3.69 3.13 25.75
CA PRO A 18 4.70 2.10 25.55
C PRO A 18 4.11 0.68 25.48
N ASP A 19 3.15 0.39 26.35
CA ASP A 19 2.45 -0.90 26.43
C ASP A 19 1.72 -1.27 25.13
N LEU A 20 0.95 -0.33 24.57
CA LEU A 20 0.27 -0.49 23.28
C LEU A 20 1.24 -0.71 22.12
N TYR A 21 2.32 0.07 22.07
CA TYR A 21 3.28 0.00 20.97
C TYR A 21 4.06 -1.31 21.02
N VAL A 22 4.46 -1.76 22.22
CA VAL A 22 5.06 -3.09 22.41
C VAL A 22 4.09 -4.19 21.96
N ALA A 23 2.82 -4.14 22.39
CA ALA A 23 1.83 -5.13 22.00
C ALA A 23 1.58 -5.14 20.48
N THR A 24 1.59 -3.98 19.84
CA THR A 24 1.41 -3.84 18.38
C THR A 24 2.62 -4.37 17.61
N VAL A 25 3.84 -4.10 18.09
CA VAL A 25 5.07 -4.66 17.50
C VAL A 25 5.10 -6.17 17.67
N LEU A 26 4.74 -6.71 18.83
CA LEU A 26 4.63 -8.15 19.04
C LEU A 26 3.60 -8.78 18.11
N TRP A 27 2.45 -8.12 17.92
CA TRP A 27 1.44 -8.60 16.98
C TRP A 27 1.94 -8.61 15.53
N ALA A 28 2.56 -7.52 15.07
CA ALA A 28 3.16 -7.46 13.74
C ALA A 28 4.28 -8.51 13.57
N ALA A 29 5.10 -8.72 14.60
CA ALA A 29 6.15 -9.74 14.61
C ALA A 29 5.58 -11.16 14.53
N ILE A 30 4.45 -11.45 15.19
CA ILE A 30 3.74 -12.73 15.06
C ILE A 30 3.26 -12.92 13.62
N LEU A 31 2.63 -11.91 13.02
CA LEU A 31 2.15 -12.00 11.63
C LEU A 31 3.30 -12.23 10.64
N LEU A 32 4.39 -11.48 10.79
CA LEU A 32 5.61 -11.65 9.99
C LEU A 32 6.22 -13.05 10.20
N ALA A 33 6.36 -13.50 11.45
CA ALA A 33 6.92 -14.81 11.74
C ALA A 33 6.06 -15.92 11.14
N VAL A 34 4.74 -15.86 11.28
CA VAL A 34 3.81 -16.83 10.68
C VAL A 34 3.95 -16.84 9.16
N ASN A 35 3.95 -15.67 8.51
CA ASN A 35 4.04 -15.61 7.05
C ASN A 35 5.38 -16.14 6.54
N PHE A 36 6.50 -15.62 7.04
CA PHE A 36 7.84 -15.96 6.52
C PHE A 36 8.38 -17.31 7.00
N SER A 37 7.77 -17.95 8.00
CA SER A 37 8.14 -19.31 8.41
C SER A 37 7.28 -20.39 7.77
N LEU A 38 5.99 -20.12 7.56
CA LEU A 38 5.06 -21.07 6.97
C LEU A 38 4.79 -20.81 5.48
N ASP A 39 5.28 -19.71 4.94
CA ASP A 39 4.98 -19.25 3.59
C ASP A 39 3.46 -19.09 3.36
N LEU A 40 2.79 -18.43 4.32
CA LEU A 40 1.33 -18.42 4.42
C LEU A 40 0.65 -17.87 3.16
N GLU A 41 1.10 -16.71 2.66
CA GLU A 41 0.53 -16.07 1.48
C GLU A 41 0.74 -16.94 0.23
N ASP A 42 1.99 -17.21 -0.13
CA ASP A 42 2.36 -17.86 -1.39
C ASP A 42 1.94 -19.35 -1.42
N THR A 43 2.18 -20.11 -0.35
CA THR A 43 1.87 -21.55 -0.33
C THR A 43 0.39 -21.84 -0.09
N TYR A 44 -0.29 -21.10 0.80
CA TYR A 44 -1.65 -21.45 1.22
C TYR A 44 -2.72 -20.57 0.60
N ILE A 45 -2.57 -19.25 0.61
CA ILE A 45 -3.59 -18.34 0.10
C ILE A 45 -3.61 -18.41 -1.43
N ASP A 46 -2.45 -18.27 -2.07
CA ASP A 46 -2.33 -18.21 -3.53
C ASP A 46 -2.57 -19.55 -4.23
N SER A 47 -2.55 -20.67 -3.49
CA SER A 47 -3.02 -21.97 -4.00
C SER A 47 -4.50 -21.99 -4.46
N PHE A 48 -5.28 -20.99 -4.04
CA PHE A 48 -6.68 -20.82 -4.43
C PHE A 48 -6.89 -19.80 -5.54
N GLN A 49 -5.82 -19.36 -6.22
CA GLN A 49 -5.91 -18.43 -7.35
C GLN A 49 -7.04 -18.82 -8.32
N GLU A 50 -7.72 -17.79 -8.84
CA GLU A 50 -8.91 -17.89 -9.70
C GLU A 50 -10.22 -18.35 -9.00
N LYS A 51 -10.16 -18.86 -7.76
CA LYS A 51 -11.36 -19.29 -7.02
C LYS A 51 -11.88 -18.16 -6.12
N PRO A 52 -13.20 -18.06 -5.89
CA PRO A 52 -13.75 -17.07 -4.95
C PRO A 52 -13.20 -17.17 -3.52
N LEU A 53 -12.75 -18.37 -3.12
CA LEU A 53 -12.12 -18.60 -1.83
C LEU A 53 -10.83 -17.78 -1.64
N TRP A 54 -10.11 -17.44 -2.72
CA TRP A 54 -8.89 -16.63 -2.66
C TRP A 54 -9.14 -15.26 -2.04
N THR A 55 -10.17 -14.56 -2.52
CA THR A 55 -10.63 -13.27 -1.96
C THR A 55 -11.04 -13.40 -0.49
N VAL A 56 -11.68 -14.51 -0.11
CA VAL A 56 -12.12 -14.76 1.27
C VAL A 56 -10.92 -14.99 2.20
N LEU A 57 -9.89 -15.69 1.74
CA LEU A 57 -8.66 -15.91 2.51
C LEU A 57 -7.89 -14.60 2.71
N TYR A 58 -7.74 -13.78 1.67
CA TYR A 58 -7.17 -12.43 1.81
C TYR A 58 -7.99 -11.58 2.78
N PHE A 59 -9.33 -11.63 2.72
CA PHE A 59 -10.16 -10.96 3.70
C PHE A 59 -9.87 -11.43 5.13
N GLY A 60 -9.70 -12.74 5.34
CA GLY A 60 -9.33 -13.31 6.63
C GLY A 60 -7.99 -12.77 7.16
N LEU A 61 -6.95 -12.76 6.31
CA LEU A 61 -5.62 -12.24 6.63
C LEU A 61 -5.68 -10.76 7.02
N TYR A 62 -6.27 -9.94 6.16
CA TYR A 62 -6.34 -8.49 6.34
C TYR A 62 -7.25 -8.08 7.49
N ALA A 63 -8.39 -8.77 7.67
CA ALA A 63 -9.29 -8.52 8.80
C ALA A 63 -8.62 -8.88 10.12
N THR A 64 -7.83 -9.97 10.15
CA THR A 64 -7.06 -10.37 11.34
C THR A 64 -6.02 -9.30 11.67
N ALA A 65 -5.20 -8.89 10.71
CA ALA A 65 -4.20 -7.84 10.88
C ALA A 65 -4.82 -6.53 11.40
N TYR A 66 -5.90 -6.08 10.76
CA TYR A 66 -6.55 -4.81 11.08
C TYR A 66 -7.34 -4.85 12.40
N TYR A 67 -8.26 -5.80 12.59
CA TYR A 67 -9.15 -5.80 13.75
C TYR A 67 -8.46 -6.16 15.06
N VAL A 68 -7.43 -7.02 15.05
CA VAL A 68 -6.61 -7.25 16.25
C VAL A 68 -5.88 -5.96 16.65
N SER A 69 -5.36 -5.22 15.68
CA SER A 69 -4.70 -3.92 15.94
C SER A 69 -5.68 -2.85 16.45
N VAL A 70 -6.92 -2.82 15.93
CA VAL A 70 -7.98 -1.97 16.50
C VAL A 70 -8.31 -2.42 17.93
N TRP A 71 -8.37 -3.72 18.18
CA TRP A 71 -8.64 -4.26 19.52
C TRP A 71 -7.55 -3.85 20.51
N LEU A 72 -6.28 -3.98 20.15
CA LEU A 72 -5.16 -3.47 20.95
C LEU A 72 -5.36 -1.98 21.26
N TRP A 73 -5.53 -1.14 20.24
CA TRP A 73 -5.68 0.30 20.45
C TRP A 73 -6.87 0.64 21.36
N THR A 74 -8.04 0.03 21.11
CA THR A 74 -9.26 0.28 21.89
C THR A 74 -9.18 -0.27 23.31
N HIS A 75 -8.49 -1.40 23.52
CA HIS A 75 -8.26 -1.97 24.85
C HIS A 75 -7.41 -1.03 25.70
N PHE A 76 -6.23 -0.65 25.20
CA PHE A 76 -5.32 0.23 25.94
C PHE A 76 -5.92 1.62 26.18
N HIS A 77 -6.67 2.18 25.22
CA HIS A 77 -7.31 3.48 25.39
C HIS A 77 -8.71 3.43 26.06
N SER A 78 -9.18 2.25 26.48
CA SER A 78 -10.53 2.06 27.04
C SER A 78 -11.66 2.59 26.14
N ARG A 79 -11.48 2.47 24.82
CA ARG A 79 -12.41 2.94 23.77
C ARG A 79 -13.27 1.81 23.22
N SER A 80 -13.96 1.08 24.11
CA SER A 80 -14.87 0.00 23.73
C SER A 80 -16.12 0.50 22.98
N ASP A 81 -16.40 1.81 23.04
CA ASP A 81 -17.45 2.51 22.28
C ASP A 81 -17.33 2.30 20.77
N ILE A 82 -16.11 2.17 20.26
CA ILE A 82 -15.82 1.97 18.83
C ILE A 82 -16.49 0.70 18.29
N TRP A 83 -16.47 -0.39 19.05
CA TRP A 83 -17.03 -1.68 18.62
C TRP A 83 -18.56 -1.67 18.51
N ARG A 84 -19.23 -0.70 19.16
CA ARG A 84 -20.68 -0.50 19.05
C ARG A 84 -21.05 0.50 17.94
N ASN A 85 -20.06 1.17 17.34
CA ASN A 85 -20.29 2.21 16.35
C ASN A 85 -20.56 1.61 14.96
N ARG A 86 -21.77 1.81 14.43
CA ARG A 86 -22.13 1.34 13.09
C ARG A 86 -21.24 1.93 11.98
N LYS A 87 -20.79 3.18 12.14
CA LYS A 87 -19.89 3.84 11.17
C LYS A 87 -18.50 3.22 11.18
N PHE A 88 -18.06 2.65 12.31
CA PHE A 88 -16.81 1.90 12.37
C PHE A 88 -16.88 0.70 11.44
N TRP A 89 -17.84 -0.20 11.70
CA TRP A 89 -18.04 -1.42 10.94
C TRP A 89 -18.30 -1.17 9.45
N LEU A 90 -19.15 -0.19 9.11
CA LEU A 90 -19.42 0.14 7.72
C LEU A 90 -18.14 0.52 6.97
N ARG A 91 -17.29 1.39 7.55
CA ARG A 91 -16.08 1.86 6.90
C ARG A 91 -14.99 0.78 6.87
N SER A 92 -14.71 0.14 8.00
CA SER A 92 -13.64 -0.86 8.08
C SER A 92 -13.92 -2.08 7.22
N THR A 93 -15.14 -2.62 7.28
CA THR A 93 -15.53 -3.77 6.45
C THR A 93 -15.57 -3.41 4.97
N PHE A 94 -16.01 -2.19 4.61
CA PHE A 94 -15.96 -1.74 3.22
C PHE A 94 -14.53 -1.70 2.67
N ALA A 95 -13.60 -1.10 3.42
CA ALA A 95 -12.18 -1.09 3.03
C ALA A 95 -11.61 -2.51 2.87
N LEU A 96 -11.91 -3.40 3.84
CA LEU A 96 -11.46 -4.79 3.81
C LEU A 96 -12.01 -5.53 2.59
N ILE A 97 -13.29 -5.37 2.27
CA ILE A 97 -13.89 -5.97 1.07
C ILE A 97 -13.22 -5.45 -0.19
N CYS A 98 -13.07 -4.13 -0.34
CA CYS A 98 -12.45 -3.53 -1.52
C CYS A 98 -11.04 -4.06 -1.77
N TYR A 99 -10.19 -4.07 -0.74
CA TYR A 99 -8.81 -4.50 -0.90
C TYR A 99 -8.66 -6.00 -1.06
N SER A 100 -9.47 -6.80 -0.35
CA SER A 100 -9.45 -8.26 -0.53
C SER A 100 -9.94 -8.64 -1.91
N PHE A 101 -10.92 -7.90 -2.46
CA PHE A 101 -11.35 -8.07 -3.84
C PHE A 101 -10.25 -7.70 -4.82
N TYR A 102 -9.56 -6.56 -4.63
CA TYR A 102 -8.38 -6.18 -5.43
C TYR A 102 -7.28 -7.25 -5.41
N ALA A 103 -6.91 -7.74 -4.22
CA ALA A 103 -5.88 -8.78 -4.06
C ALA A 103 -6.27 -10.10 -4.73
N GLY A 104 -7.54 -10.51 -4.60
CA GLY A 104 -8.07 -11.72 -5.25
C GLY A 104 -8.60 -11.51 -6.67
N PHE A 105 -8.40 -10.36 -7.30
CA PHE A 105 -8.99 -10.06 -8.60
C PHE A 105 -8.17 -10.66 -9.75
N TYR A 106 -8.71 -11.68 -10.40
CA TYR A 106 -8.06 -12.33 -11.54
C TYR A 106 -8.66 -11.95 -12.91
N GLY A 107 -9.64 -11.06 -12.96
CA GLY A 107 -10.32 -10.70 -14.22
C GLY A 107 -9.40 -10.10 -15.29
N HIS A 108 -8.34 -9.41 -14.87
CA HIS A 108 -7.34 -8.81 -15.77
C HIS A 108 -6.60 -9.86 -16.61
N ASN A 109 -6.39 -11.08 -16.10
CA ASN A 109 -5.77 -12.17 -16.84
C ASN A 109 -6.64 -12.58 -18.04
N LYS A 110 -7.94 -12.84 -17.80
CA LYS A 110 -8.89 -13.20 -18.85
C LYS A 110 -9.02 -12.11 -19.91
N TRP A 111 -9.14 -10.85 -19.49
CA TRP A 111 -9.18 -9.72 -20.42
C TRP A 111 -7.90 -9.62 -21.24
N SER A 112 -6.75 -9.88 -20.63
CA SER A 112 -5.48 -9.89 -21.36
C SER A 112 -5.45 -11.01 -22.39
N GLN A 113 -5.85 -12.23 -22.04
CA GLN A 113 -5.88 -13.35 -22.99
C GLN A 113 -6.89 -13.17 -24.13
N GLU A 114 -8.08 -12.65 -23.82
CA GLU A 114 -9.18 -12.47 -24.78
C GLU A 114 -8.96 -11.28 -25.72
N LEU A 115 -8.39 -10.18 -25.22
CA LEU A 115 -8.22 -8.94 -25.98
C LEU A 115 -6.81 -8.79 -26.59
N PHE A 116 -5.80 -9.44 -25.99
CA PHE A 116 -4.38 -9.23 -26.31
C PHE A 116 -3.64 -10.58 -26.38
N ASN A 117 -3.62 -11.22 -27.56
CA ASN A 117 -2.92 -12.50 -27.76
C ASN A 117 -1.50 -12.31 -28.33
N GLY A 118 -0.70 -13.38 -28.30
CA GLY A 118 0.64 -13.39 -28.90
C GLY A 118 1.64 -12.49 -28.19
N GLN A 119 2.41 -11.72 -28.95
CA GLN A 119 3.57 -10.94 -28.46
C GLN A 119 3.20 -9.84 -27.44
N ILE A 120 1.96 -9.34 -27.47
CA ILE A 120 1.54 -8.21 -26.61
C ILE A 120 0.96 -8.66 -25.26
N TYR A 121 0.64 -9.95 -25.11
CA TYR A 121 -0.06 -10.48 -23.94
C TYR A 121 0.63 -10.12 -22.62
N VAL A 122 1.94 -10.37 -22.52
CA VAL A 122 2.69 -10.16 -21.27
C VAL A 122 2.69 -8.69 -20.87
N PHE A 123 2.90 -7.79 -21.84
CA PHE A 123 2.87 -6.35 -21.61
C PHE A 123 1.49 -5.85 -21.18
N ALA A 124 0.45 -6.26 -21.90
CA ALA A 124 -0.94 -5.90 -21.58
C ALA A 124 -1.35 -6.45 -20.22
N TYR A 125 -0.95 -7.68 -19.89
CA TYR A 125 -1.21 -8.33 -18.60
C TYR A 125 -0.71 -7.49 -17.43
N TYR A 126 0.56 -7.09 -17.43
CA TYR A 126 1.10 -6.28 -16.33
C TYR A 126 0.51 -4.87 -16.29
N CYS A 127 0.28 -4.22 -17.44
CA CYS A 127 -0.37 -2.91 -17.47
C CYS A 127 -1.80 -2.97 -16.90
N LEU A 128 -2.59 -3.96 -17.32
CA LEU A 128 -3.96 -4.16 -16.84
C LEU A 128 -4.00 -4.63 -15.38
N HIS A 129 -3.01 -5.40 -14.94
CA HIS A 129 -2.85 -5.78 -13.54
C HIS A 129 -2.67 -4.54 -12.65
N ASN A 130 -1.85 -3.57 -13.05
CA ASN A 130 -1.69 -2.33 -12.29
C ASN A 130 -2.94 -1.42 -12.38
N LEU A 131 -3.58 -1.37 -13.55
CA LEU A 131 -4.74 -0.49 -13.80
C LEU A 131 -6.08 -1.02 -13.25
N GLN A 132 -6.21 -2.32 -12.95
CA GLN A 132 -7.45 -2.90 -12.43
C GLN A 132 -7.90 -2.27 -11.10
N SER A 133 -6.95 -1.73 -10.34
CA SER A 133 -7.17 -0.94 -9.12
C SER A 133 -8.10 0.26 -9.32
N LEU A 134 -8.24 0.79 -10.54
CA LEU A 134 -9.24 1.81 -10.86
C LEU A 134 -10.67 1.29 -10.60
N LEU A 135 -10.93 0.04 -10.96
CA LEU A 135 -12.25 -0.60 -10.82
C LEU A 135 -12.44 -1.25 -9.45
N THR A 136 -11.37 -1.76 -8.85
CA THR A 136 -11.44 -2.54 -7.60
C THR A 136 -11.23 -1.70 -6.33
N ILE A 137 -10.54 -0.56 -6.43
CA ILE A 137 -10.27 0.35 -5.30
C ILE A 137 -10.85 1.75 -5.55
N VAL A 138 -10.40 2.44 -6.59
CA VAL A 138 -10.72 3.87 -6.79
C VAL A 138 -12.21 4.09 -6.99
N LEU A 139 -12.83 3.35 -7.90
CA LEU A 139 -14.26 3.47 -8.19
C LEU A 139 -15.13 3.12 -6.96
N PRO A 140 -14.97 1.98 -6.27
CA PRO A 140 -15.72 1.69 -5.05
C PRO A 140 -15.55 2.75 -3.96
N LEU A 141 -14.31 3.20 -3.69
CA LEU A 141 -14.07 4.26 -2.71
C LEU A 141 -14.73 5.58 -3.12
N TYR A 142 -14.73 5.91 -4.42
CA TYR A 142 -15.38 7.11 -4.94
C TYR A 142 -16.90 7.04 -4.80
N LEU A 143 -17.51 5.90 -5.13
CA LEU A 143 -18.95 5.66 -4.93
C LEU A 143 -19.30 5.74 -3.45
N PHE A 144 -18.52 5.11 -2.56
CA PHE A 144 -18.71 5.22 -1.12
C PHE A 144 -18.59 6.67 -0.65
N TYR A 145 -17.57 7.40 -1.11
CA TYR A 145 -17.39 8.81 -0.80
C TYR A 145 -18.60 9.66 -1.25
N LYS A 146 -19.14 9.39 -2.43
CA LYS A 146 -20.24 10.18 -3.01
C LYS A 146 -21.59 9.90 -2.34
N PHE A 147 -21.86 8.64 -1.99
CA PHE A 147 -23.19 8.19 -1.59
C PHE A 147 -23.31 7.81 -0.12
N ALA A 148 -22.23 7.39 0.54
CA ALA A 148 -22.24 6.89 1.91
C ALA A 148 -21.45 7.76 2.90
N ASP A 149 -20.51 8.59 2.43
CA ASP A 149 -19.73 9.48 3.28
C ASP A 149 -20.25 10.94 3.23
N PRO A 150 -20.90 11.45 4.30
CA PRO A 150 -21.44 12.80 4.29
C PRO A 150 -20.37 13.91 4.42
N TYR A 151 -19.09 13.56 4.60
CA TYR A 151 -18.05 14.54 4.92
C TYR A 151 -17.24 14.99 3.68
N PRO A 152 -17.19 16.30 3.38
CA PRO A 152 -16.39 16.81 2.26
C PRO A 152 -14.89 16.75 2.62
N THR A 153 -14.17 15.80 2.04
CA THR A 153 -12.73 15.58 2.27
C THR A 153 -11.86 15.78 1.05
N ASN A 154 -12.44 16.30 -0.04
CA ASN A 154 -11.82 16.24 -1.36
C ASN A 154 -11.33 14.82 -1.66
N PHE A 155 -12.26 13.87 -1.54
CA PHE A 155 -12.02 12.44 -1.75
C PHE A 155 -10.82 11.91 -0.93
N TYR A 156 -10.97 11.94 0.39
CA TYR A 156 -9.97 11.41 1.34
C TYR A 156 -8.56 11.98 1.20
N GLY A 157 -8.42 13.27 0.86
CA GLY A 157 -7.11 13.93 0.81
C GLY A 157 -6.43 13.88 -0.57
N MET A 158 -7.19 13.62 -1.64
CA MET A 158 -6.73 13.76 -3.03
C MET A 158 -6.39 15.20 -3.41
N ALA A 159 -6.77 16.21 -2.62
CA ALA A 159 -6.33 17.57 -2.86
C ALA A 159 -4.85 17.75 -2.46
N PRO A 160 -3.98 18.25 -3.36
CA PRO A 160 -2.56 18.48 -3.04
C PRO A 160 -2.40 19.59 -2.00
N LYS A 161 -1.42 19.41 -1.11
CA LYS A 161 -1.05 20.38 -0.09
C LYS A 161 0.45 20.64 -0.15
N ARG A 162 0.84 21.91 -0.09
CA ARG A 162 2.26 22.33 -0.03
C ARG A 162 2.91 22.01 1.33
N LYS A 163 2.10 21.86 2.39
CA LYS A 163 2.59 21.54 3.74
C LYS A 163 3.25 20.15 3.72
N GLY A 164 4.54 20.10 4.05
CA GLY A 164 5.29 18.85 4.17
C GLY A 164 6.18 18.50 2.97
N LEU A 165 6.10 19.21 1.83
CA LEU A 165 6.83 18.85 0.61
C LEU A 165 8.35 18.72 0.80
N VAL A 166 8.97 19.67 1.50
CA VAL A 166 10.42 19.63 1.82
C VAL A 166 10.78 18.39 2.64
N LEU A 167 9.90 17.96 3.55
CA LEU A 167 10.14 16.74 4.31
C LEU A 167 10.03 15.50 3.42
N TYR A 168 9.06 15.46 2.52
CA TYR A 168 8.93 14.34 1.59
C TYR A 168 10.17 14.19 0.71
N LEU A 169 10.74 15.31 0.24
CA LEU A 169 12.02 15.32 -0.47
C LEU A 169 13.19 14.84 0.40
N GLN A 170 13.23 15.22 1.68
CA GLN A 170 14.28 14.74 2.61
C GLN A 170 14.17 13.25 2.89
N LEU A 171 12.95 12.73 3.09
CA LEU A 171 12.72 11.30 3.27
C LEU A 171 13.11 10.52 2.02
N LEU A 172 12.73 11.01 0.83
CA LEU A 172 13.15 10.42 -0.42
C LEU A 172 14.68 10.46 -0.59
N ALA A 173 15.32 11.59 -0.29
CA ALA A 173 16.78 11.72 -0.33
C ALA A 173 17.50 10.76 0.63
N LEU A 174 16.92 10.50 1.81
CA LEU A 174 17.44 9.50 2.75
C LEU A 174 17.28 8.08 2.22
N MET A 175 16.26 7.80 1.41
CA MET A 175 16.06 6.50 0.79
C MET A 175 17.07 6.22 -0.32
N ILE A 176 17.60 7.23 -1.02
CA ILE A 176 18.58 7.05 -2.10
C ILE A 176 19.79 6.17 -1.68
N PRO A 177 20.53 6.47 -0.59
CA PRO A 177 21.65 5.63 -0.18
C PRO A 177 21.20 4.23 0.25
N LEU A 178 20.02 4.08 0.85
CA LEU A 178 19.49 2.77 1.25
C LEU A 178 19.16 1.91 0.03
N ILE A 179 18.50 2.48 -0.98
CA ILE A 179 18.19 1.82 -2.25
C ILE A 179 19.48 1.46 -2.99
N THR A 180 20.46 2.36 -3.01
CA THR A 180 21.76 2.11 -3.64
C THR A 180 22.52 0.98 -2.95
N LEU A 181 22.47 0.89 -1.62
CA LEU A 181 23.07 -0.23 -0.89
C LEU A 181 22.31 -1.54 -1.16
N ALA A 182 20.97 -1.48 -1.19
CA ALA A 182 20.13 -2.63 -1.50
C ALA A 182 20.35 -3.16 -2.92
N SER A 183 20.65 -2.29 -3.90
CA SER A 183 20.87 -2.71 -5.28
C SER A 183 22.09 -3.59 -5.51
N PHE A 184 22.98 -3.73 -4.52
CA PHE A 184 24.07 -4.71 -4.56
C PHE A 184 23.66 -6.10 -4.06
N GLN A 185 22.44 -6.29 -3.55
CA GLN A 185 21.98 -7.56 -3.01
C GLN A 185 21.33 -8.44 -4.10
N PRO A 186 21.58 -9.76 -4.10
CA PRO A 186 20.99 -10.67 -5.09
C PRO A 186 19.46 -10.65 -5.12
N ASP A 187 18.81 -10.67 -3.96
CA ASP A 187 17.34 -10.71 -3.85
C ASP A 187 16.69 -9.44 -4.41
N PHE A 188 17.40 -8.30 -4.31
CA PHE A 188 16.95 -7.04 -4.90
C PHE A 188 16.98 -7.10 -6.43
N LEU A 189 18.09 -7.58 -7.01
CA LEU A 189 18.25 -7.70 -8.48
C LEU A 189 17.37 -8.80 -9.10
N GLN A 190 16.87 -9.74 -8.31
CA GLN A 190 15.85 -10.69 -8.75
C GLN A 190 14.46 -10.04 -8.86
N SER A 191 14.19 -9.05 -8.01
CA SER A 191 12.91 -8.35 -7.92
C SER A 191 12.82 -7.16 -8.87
N TYR A 192 13.93 -6.46 -9.11
CA TYR A 192 14.01 -5.21 -9.88
C TYR A 192 15.07 -5.31 -11.01
N PRO A 193 14.87 -4.63 -12.16
CA PRO A 193 13.68 -3.87 -12.53
C PRO A 193 12.47 -4.78 -12.74
N THR A 194 11.29 -4.28 -12.42
CA THR A 194 10.02 -5.00 -12.63
C THR A 194 9.65 -5.03 -14.10
N TYR A 195 10.02 -3.99 -14.86
CA TYR A 195 9.96 -4.03 -16.31
C TYR A 195 10.99 -5.03 -16.87
N ARG A 196 10.50 -5.97 -17.66
CA ARG A 196 11.31 -6.86 -18.50
C ARG A 196 10.88 -6.67 -19.94
N ASP A 197 11.81 -6.71 -20.87
CA ASP A 197 11.47 -6.61 -22.30
C ASP A 197 10.48 -7.73 -22.67
N THR A 198 9.42 -7.34 -23.35
CA THR A 198 8.29 -8.19 -23.74
C THR A 198 8.16 -8.30 -25.27
N ASN A 199 9.06 -7.67 -26.04
CA ASN A 199 8.93 -7.46 -27.49
C ASN A 199 7.68 -6.67 -27.91
N ALA A 200 7.01 -6.00 -26.95
CA ALA A 200 5.84 -5.16 -27.24
C ALA A 200 6.19 -3.96 -28.15
N ASN A 201 7.41 -3.47 -28.05
CA ASN A 201 7.99 -2.44 -28.91
C ASN A 201 8.00 -2.87 -30.39
N GLU A 202 8.37 -4.12 -30.68
CA GLU A 202 8.36 -4.67 -32.03
C GLU A 202 6.94 -4.75 -32.59
N PHE A 203 5.99 -5.23 -31.76
CA PHE A 203 4.58 -5.32 -32.14
C PHE A 203 3.98 -3.95 -32.52
N PHE A 204 4.28 -2.91 -31.74
CA PHE A 204 3.79 -1.55 -32.02
C PHE A 204 4.64 -0.78 -33.04
N GLY A 205 5.81 -1.30 -33.43
CA GLY A 205 6.75 -0.58 -34.30
C GLY A 205 7.29 0.70 -33.66
N VAL A 206 7.48 0.71 -32.34
CA VAL A 206 7.95 1.87 -31.55
C VAL A 206 9.28 1.56 -30.86
N PRO A 207 10.04 2.59 -30.45
CA PRO A 207 11.23 2.38 -29.63
C PRO A 207 10.91 1.73 -28.28
N GLU A 208 11.80 0.87 -27.78
CA GLU A 208 11.65 0.14 -26.50
C GLU A 208 11.43 1.06 -25.29
N TRP A 209 12.09 2.22 -25.27
CA TRP A 209 11.93 3.19 -24.18
C TRP A 209 10.47 3.66 -24.02
N LEU A 210 9.67 3.66 -25.09
CA LEU A 210 8.27 4.06 -25.04
C LEU A 210 7.41 3.01 -24.34
N THR A 211 7.62 1.72 -24.64
CA THR A 211 6.92 0.64 -23.93
C THR A 211 7.36 0.55 -22.48
N ALA A 212 8.64 0.72 -22.19
CA ALA A 212 9.14 0.84 -20.82
C ALA A 212 8.46 2.00 -20.07
N LEU A 213 8.39 3.20 -20.68
CA LEU A 213 7.72 4.36 -20.07
C LEU A 213 6.24 4.10 -19.79
N ILE A 214 5.51 3.46 -20.71
CA ILE A 214 4.09 3.13 -20.50
C ILE A 214 3.93 2.14 -19.34
N TYR A 215 4.79 1.12 -19.28
CA TYR A 215 4.80 0.18 -18.16
C TYR A 215 5.06 0.92 -16.84
N GLU A 216 6.08 1.78 -16.78
CA GLU A 216 6.44 2.54 -15.58
C GLU A 216 5.34 3.49 -15.11
N LEU A 217 4.56 4.05 -16.04
CA LEU A 217 3.38 4.86 -15.70
C LEU A 217 2.25 3.99 -15.15
N CYS A 218 2.05 2.78 -15.68
CA CYS A 218 1.08 1.84 -15.14
C CYS A 218 1.52 1.34 -13.75
N TYR A 219 2.80 1.00 -13.58
CA TYR A 219 3.36 0.63 -12.29
C TYR A 219 3.25 1.78 -11.26
N GLY A 220 3.63 2.99 -11.66
CA GLY A 220 3.48 4.20 -10.86
C GLY A 220 2.03 4.49 -10.45
N TRP A 221 1.06 4.11 -11.29
CA TRP A 221 -0.37 4.24 -10.99
C TRP A 221 -0.78 3.40 -9.78
N ASP A 222 -0.21 2.20 -9.56
CA ASP A 222 -0.60 1.29 -8.49
C ASP A 222 -0.41 1.89 -7.07
N PHE A 223 0.45 2.90 -6.96
CA PHE A 223 0.63 3.65 -5.71
C PHE A 223 -0.49 4.65 -5.41
N VAL A 224 -1.22 5.15 -6.42
CA VAL A 224 -2.38 6.05 -6.22
C VAL A 224 -3.51 5.38 -5.43
N PRO A 225 -4.07 4.22 -5.84
CA PRO A 225 -5.12 3.53 -5.11
C PRO A 225 -4.62 3.02 -3.75
N THR A 226 -3.35 2.60 -3.66
CA THR A 226 -2.71 2.22 -2.39
C THR A 226 -2.73 3.39 -1.41
N GLU A 227 -2.24 4.56 -1.80
CA GLU A 227 -2.25 5.74 -0.94
C GLU A 227 -3.66 6.24 -0.63
N LEU A 228 -4.57 6.17 -1.62
CA LEU A 228 -5.97 6.52 -1.44
C LEU A 228 -6.66 5.62 -0.41
N LEU A 229 -6.39 4.31 -0.40
CA LEU A 229 -6.96 3.39 0.58
C LEU A 229 -6.31 3.56 1.96
N PHE A 230 -4.99 3.43 2.04
CA PHE A 230 -4.29 3.36 3.34
C PHE A 230 -4.22 4.74 4.02
N ARG A 231 -3.71 5.77 3.33
CA ARG A 231 -3.55 7.10 3.94
C ARG A 231 -4.84 7.92 3.80
N GLY A 232 -5.54 7.77 2.68
CA GLY A 232 -6.81 8.43 2.46
C GLY A 232 -7.92 7.83 3.32
N PHE A 233 -8.42 6.67 2.95
CA PHE A 233 -9.62 6.12 3.56
C PHE A 233 -9.38 5.64 5.00
N LEU A 234 -8.34 4.82 5.22
CA LEU A 234 -8.06 4.18 6.52
C LEU A 234 -7.44 5.12 7.55
N VAL A 235 -6.75 6.19 7.15
CA VAL A 235 -6.28 7.22 8.10
C VAL A 235 -7.18 8.45 8.07
N ILE A 236 -7.24 9.20 6.97
CA ILE A 236 -7.98 10.48 6.92
C ILE A 236 -9.48 10.23 7.06
N GLY A 237 -10.04 9.22 6.38
CA GLY A 237 -11.44 8.81 6.47
C GLY A 237 -11.79 8.29 7.86
N MET A 238 -11.06 7.27 8.32
CA MET A 238 -11.33 6.54 9.56
C MET A 238 -11.04 7.33 10.83
N SER A 239 -10.18 8.35 10.78
CA SER A 239 -9.93 9.25 11.92
C SER A 239 -11.18 9.95 12.45
N ARG A 240 -12.28 9.98 11.71
CA ARG A 240 -13.58 10.47 12.19
C ARG A 240 -14.21 9.59 13.26
N VAL A 241 -13.81 8.32 13.28
CA VAL A 241 -14.36 7.30 14.17
C VAL A 241 -13.29 6.89 15.18
N LEU A 242 -12.08 6.58 14.71
CA LEU A 242 -10.95 6.14 15.55
C LEU A 242 -10.07 7.29 16.06
N GLY A 243 -10.26 8.52 15.60
CA GLY A 243 -9.36 9.62 15.94
C GLY A 243 -7.93 9.33 15.48
N ARG A 244 -6.97 9.45 16.40
CA ARG A 244 -5.55 9.13 16.15
C ARG A 244 -5.28 7.63 16.09
N GLY A 245 -6.16 6.81 16.67
CA GLY A 245 -6.09 5.35 16.62
C GLY A 245 -6.28 4.73 15.25
N ALA A 246 -6.54 5.53 14.21
CA ALA A 246 -6.58 5.07 12.84
C ALA A 246 -5.21 4.64 12.28
N VAL A 247 -4.10 5.16 12.86
CA VAL A 247 -2.75 4.94 12.31
C VAL A 247 -2.26 3.51 12.56
N LEU A 248 -2.23 3.03 13.82
CA LEU A 248 -1.65 1.72 14.12
C LEU A 248 -2.33 0.54 13.38
N PRO A 249 -3.67 0.45 13.33
CA PRO A 249 -4.33 -0.61 12.57
C PRO A 249 -4.05 -0.55 11.07
N MET A 250 -3.97 0.66 10.51
CA MET A 250 -3.57 0.86 9.12
C MET A 250 -2.14 0.37 8.88
N VAL A 251 -1.20 0.68 9.78
CA VAL A 251 0.21 0.28 9.66
C VAL A 251 0.39 -1.23 9.66
N VAL A 252 -0.27 -1.94 10.58
CA VAL A 252 -0.15 -3.40 10.66
C VAL A 252 -0.74 -4.06 9.42
N TRP A 253 -1.91 -3.61 8.95
CA TRP A 253 -2.46 -4.10 7.69
C TRP A 253 -1.57 -3.75 6.50
N TYR A 254 -1.05 -2.52 6.43
CA TYR A 254 -0.13 -2.12 5.37
C TYR A 254 1.14 -2.98 5.33
N CYS A 255 1.62 -3.49 6.48
CA CYS A 255 2.70 -4.47 6.50
C CYS A 255 2.28 -5.82 5.93
N SER A 256 1.06 -6.28 6.21
CA SER A 256 0.55 -7.57 5.72
C SER A 256 0.38 -7.64 4.21
N ILE A 257 0.33 -6.52 3.48
CA ILE A 257 0.28 -6.52 2.02
C ILE A 257 1.67 -6.62 1.37
N HIS A 258 2.74 -6.65 2.18
CA HIS A 258 4.13 -6.84 1.74
C HIS A 258 4.65 -8.25 2.06
N PHE A 259 3.76 -9.19 2.36
CA PHE A 259 4.14 -10.52 2.82
C PHE A 259 4.76 -11.37 1.69
N GLY A 260 4.32 -11.19 0.44
CA GLY A 260 5.01 -11.69 -0.76
C GLY A 260 6.23 -10.88 -1.24
N ARG A 261 6.78 -9.99 -0.40
CA ARG A 261 7.99 -9.18 -0.71
C ARG A 261 9.15 -9.60 0.19
N PRO A 262 10.41 -9.25 -0.14
CA PRO A 262 11.54 -9.51 0.74
C PRO A 262 11.27 -9.02 2.17
N LEU A 263 11.69 -9.80 3.18
CA LEU A 263 11.41 -9.50 4.60
C LEU A 263 11.80 -8.07 5.00
N GLY A 264 12.91 -7.56 4.45
CA GLY A 264 13.35 -6.17 4.67
C GLY A 264 12.32 -5.14 4.22
N GLU A 265 11.67 -5.34 3.07
CA GLU A 265 10.59 -4.48 2.58
C GLU A 265 9.38 -4.55 3.51
N ALA A 266 8.94 -5.75 3.89
CA ALA A 266 7.83 -5.95 4.81
C ALA A 266 8.05 -5.25 6.16
N VAL A 267 9.22 -5.44 6.78
CA VAL A 267 9.56 -4.79 8.05
C VAL A 267 9.68 -3.27 7.88
N SER A 268 10.32 -2.79 6.82
CA SER A 268 10.48 -1.35 6.56
C SER A 268 9.13 -0.64 6.32
N SER A 269 8.14 -1.36 5.77
CA SER A 269 6.79 -0.85 5.54
C SER A 269 6.06 -0.47 6.84
N LEU A 270 6.41 -1.06 8.00
CA LEU A 270 5.87 -0.63 9.30
C LEU A 270 6.30 0.80 9.63
N PHE A 271 7.57 1.13 9.39
CA PHE A 271 8.14 2.46 9.67
C PHE A 271 7.61 3.49 8.66
N GLY A 272 7.67 3.16 7.36
CA GLY A 272 7.13 4.01 6.30
C GLY A 272 5.63 4.24 6.45
N GLY A 273 4.89 3.16 6.73
CA GLY A 273 3.47 3.16 7.08
C GLY A 273 3.15 4.12 8.21
N TYR A 274 3.85 4.01 9.33
CA TYR A 274 3.60 4.82 10.52
C TYR A 274 3.89 6.30 10.25
N LEU A 275 5.07 6.61 9.71
CA LEU A 275 5.48 7.99 9.46
C LEU A 275 4.53 8.69 8.46
N LEU A 276 4.23 8.03 7.34
CA LEU A 276 3.34 8.58 6.32
C LEU A 276 1.88 8.62 6.79
N GLY A 277 1.45 7.67 7.63
CA GLY A 277 0.14 7.68 8.26
C GLY A 277 -0.05 8.89 9.18
N VAL A 278 0.91 9.17 10.07
CA VAL A 278 0.87 10.36 10.94
C VAL A 278 0.86 11.66 10.11
N LEU A 279 1.65 11.70 9.04
CA LEU A 279 1.68 12.84 8.13
C LEU A 279 0.35 13.06 7.43
N ALA A 280 -0.23 12.01 6.85
CA ALA A 280 -1.54 12.07 6.20
C ALA A 280 -2.64 12.53 7.18
N LEU A 281 -2.58 12.07 8.45
CA LEU A 281 -3.51 12.49 9.49
C LEU A 281 -3.41 14.00 9.79
N SER A 282 -2.20 14.55 9.82
CA SER A 282 -1.97 15.98 10.06
C SER A 282 -2.26 16.87 8.85
N THR A 283 -1.75 16.49 7.67
CA THR A 283 -1.85 17.31 6.45
C THR A 283 -3.20 17.17 5.75
N ARG A 284 -3.94 16.09 6.05
CA ARG A 284 -5.17 15.70 5.36
C ARG A 284 -4.94 15.57 3.85
N SER A 285 -3.80 15.01 3.46
CA SER A 285 -3.40 14.83 2.06
C SER A 285 -2.60 13.54 1.88
N ILE A 286 -2.86 12.83 0.79
CA ILE A 286 -2.15 11.59 0.44
C ILE A 286 -0.91 11.83 -0.44
N TRP A 287 -0.80 13.03 -1.03
CA TRP A 287 0.25 13.36 -2.00
C TRP A 287 1.67 13.18 -1.45
N GLY A 288 1.83 13.35 -0.14
CA GLY A 288 3.11 13.10 0.50
C GLY A 288 3.58 11.66 0.43
N GLY A 289 2.69 10.72 0.73
CA GLY A 289 2.99 9.30 0.59
C GLY A 289 3.10 8.91 -0.87
N LEU A 290 2.27 9.48 -1.75
CA LEU A 290 2.32 9.22 -3.19
C LEU A 290 3.67 9.58 -3.81
N LEU A 291 4.19 10.77 -3.51
CA LEU A 291 5.51 11.22 -4.01
C LEU A 291 6.65 10.33 -3.48
N ILE A 292 6.56 9.89 -2.22
CA ILE A 292 7.58 9.03 -1.63
C ILE A 292 7.52 7.62 -2.23
N HIS A 293 6.34 7.02 -2.32
CA HIS A 293 6.18 5.69 -2.90
C HIS A 293 6.63 5.63 -4.35
N ILE A 294 6.13 6.53 -5.21
CA ILE A 294 6.56 6.58 -6.62
C ILE A 294 8.06 6.85 -6.71
N GLY A 295 8.58 7.77 -5.90
CA GLY A 295 10.01 8.09 -5.88
C GLY A 295 10.89 6.91 -5.45
N ILE A 296 10.47 6.14 -4.45
CA ILE A 296 11.18 4.93 -4.01
C ILE A 296 11.09 3.85 -5.09
N ALA A 297 9.89 3.59 -5.62
CA ALA A 297 9.62 2.59 -6.66
C ALA A 297 10.49 2.81 -7.89
N TRP A 298 10.41 3.99 -8.52
CA TRP A 298 11.26 4.32 -9.66
C TRP A 298 12.73 4.44 -9.28
N GLY A 299 13.06 4.81 -8.04
CA GLY A 299 14.43 4.77 -7.54
C GLY A 299 15.01 3.35 -7.54
N MET A 300 14.21 2.34 -7.18
CA MET A 300 14.61 0.93 -7.21
C MET A 300 14.79 0.42 -8.64
N GLU A 301 13.86 0.75 -9.55
CA GLU A 301 13.97 0.45 -10.98
C GLU A 301 15.28 0.99 -11.57
N ILE A 302 15.56 2.29 -11.34
CA ILE A 302 16.78 2.95 -11.84
C ILE A 302 18.04 2.32 -11.23
N ALA A 303 18.05 2.06 -9.93
CA ALA A 303 19.21 1.48 -9.25
C ALA A 303 19.53 0.07 -9.78
N ALA A 304 18.52 -0.77 -9.95
CA ALA A 304 18.68 -2.10 -10.53
C ALA A 304 19.14 -2.04 -11.99
N PHE A 305 18.53 -1.17 -12.81
CA PHE A 305 18.92 -0.97 -14.20
C PHE A 305 20.40 -0.57 -14.31
N LEU A 306 20.85 0.38 -13.50
CA LEU A 306 22.25 0.83 -13.48
C LEU A 306 23.22 -0.25 -13.00
N GLN A 307 22.78 -1.13 -12.08
CA GLN A 307 23.62 -2.22 -11.58
C GLN A 307 23.77 -3.33 -12.62
N ASN A 308 22.67 -3.71 -13.29
CA ASN A 308 22.68 -4.73 -14.34
C ASN A 308 23.41 -4.25 -15.61
N ALA A 309 23.42 -2.94 -15.88
CA ALA A 309 24.20 -2.38 -17.00
C ALA A 309 25.73 -2.42 -16.76
N ARG A 310 26.19 -2.71 -15.54
CA ARG A 310 27.61 -2.78 -15.16
C ARG A 310 28.15 -4.21 -15.05
N SER A 311 27.29 -5.22 -14.99
CA SER A 311 27.62 -6.65 -14.95
C SER A 311 27.77 -7.22 -16.35
#